data_AF-A0A846LPE1-F1
#
_entry.id   AF-A0A846LPE1-F1
#
_cell.length_a   1.000
_cell.length_b   1.000
_cell.length_c   1.000
_cell.angle_alpha   90.00
_cell.angle_beta   90.00
_cell.angle_gamma   90.00
#
_symmetry.space_group_name_H-M   'P 1'
#
loop_
_entity.id
_entity.type
_entity.pdbx_description
1 polymer ?
#
loop_
_entity_poly.entity_id
_entity_poly.type
_entity_poly.pdbx_seq_one_letter_code
_entity_poly.pdbx_strand_id
1 'polypeptide(L)' 'MRRPAGAGHGRHCWVHDPPDAPGTWPGLLVEWRQRADGWHGRVAYTVTGTHGPVLVEAWLPAGQLQQG' A
#
# COMPACT_ATOMS: atom_id res chain seq x y z
N MET A 1 -0.77 23.43 11.10
CA MET A 1 -0.53 23.27 9.65
C MET A 1 -0.11 21.84 9.37
N ARG A 2 -0.87 21.06 8.58
CA ARG A 2 -0.49 19.70 8.14
C ARG A 2 0.53 19.83 7.00
N ARG A 3 1.72 19.22 7.14
CA ARG A 3 2.72 19.13 6.07
C ARG A 3 2.12 18.38 4.87
N PRO A 4 2.33 18.84 3.62
CA PRO A 4 1.95 18.07 2.45
C PRO A 4 2.64 16.71 2.50
N ALA A 5 1.91 15.65 2.18
CA ALA A 5 2.39 14.28 2.15
C ALA A 5 3.36 14.08 0.97
N GLY A 6 4.53 14.67 1.04
CA GLY A 6 5.56 14.61 0.01
C GLY A 6 6.90 15.09 0.58
N ALA A 7 7.54 14.26 1.41
CA ALA A 7 8.99 14.25 1.65
C ALA A 7 9.36 13.18 2.71
N GLY A 8 9.73 11.97 2.25
CA GLY A 8 10.82 11.21 2.85
C GLY A 8 10.53 10.10 3.87
N HIS A 9 9.32 9.93 4.39
CA HIS A 9 9.02 8.80 5.29
C HIS A 9 7.81 8.02 4.77
N GLY A 10 7.99 6.72 4.56
CA GLY A 10 6.89 5.82 4.30
C GLY A 10 5.87 5.92 5.44
N ARG A 11 4.59 5.89 5.10
CA ARG A 11 3.50 5.95 6.09
C ARG A 11 2.88 4.57 6.24
N HIS A 12 2.58 4.18 7.46
CA HIS A 12 1.81 2.97 7.68
C HIS A 12 0.44 3.08 7.00
N CYS A 13 0.03 1.99 6.37
CA CYS A 13 -1.32 1.81 5.84
C CYS A 13 -1.74 0.35 5.95
N TRP A 14 -3.04 0.14 5.93
CA TRP A 14 -3.67 -1.16 5.74
C TRP A 14 -3.97 -1.36 4.26
N VAL A 15 -3.59 -2.52 3.73
CA VAL A 15 -3.87 -2.97 2.36
C VAL A 15 -5.04 -3.94 2.41
N HIS A 16 -6.09 -3.65 1.66
CA HIS A 16 -7.31 -4.46 1.62
C HIS A 16 -7.44 -5.25 0.32
N ASP A 17 -7.64 -6.55 0.47
CA ASP A 17 -7.92 -7.52 -0.58
C ASP A 17 -7.00 -7.38 -1.80
N PRO A 18 -5.66 -7.42 -1.61
CA PRO A 18 -4.76 -7.41 -2.74
C PRO A 18 -4.95 -8.68 -3.60
N PRO A 19 -4.67 -8.60 -4.91
CA PRO A 19 -4.67 -9.78 -5.77
C PRO A 19 -3.81 -10.90 -5.16
N ASP A 20 -4.29 -12.13 -5.28
CA ASP A 20 -3.64 -13.36 -4.80
C ASP A 20 -3.51 -13.52 -3.26
N ALA A 21 -3.88 -12.52 -2.46
CA ALA A 21 -3.86 -12.61 -1.00
C ALA A 21 -5.02 -11.84 -0.34
N PRO A 22 -6.28 -12.32 -0.44
CA PRO A 22 -7.44 -11.67 0.17
C PRO A 22 -7.25 -11.44 1.69
N GLY A 23 -7.82 -10.35 2.22
CA GLY A 23 -7.68 -9.95 3.62
C GLY A 23 -7.07 -8.56 3.82
N THR A 24 -6.75 -8.23 5.07
CA THR A 24 -6.16 -6.93 5.45
C THR A 24 -4.72 -7.11 5.92
N TRP A 25 -3.78 -6.40 5.28
CA TRP A 25 -2.35 -6.55 5.51
C TRP A 25 -1.70 -5.25 5.97
N PRO A 26 -0.76 -5.29 6.92
CA PRO A 26 0.03 -4.12 7.26
C PRO A 26 1.00 -3.79 6.13
N GLY A 27 1.01 -2.53 5.71
CA GLY A 27 1.87 -2.04 4.65
C GLY A 27 2.50 -0.70 4.95
N LEU A 28 3.46 -0.34 4.10
CA LEU A 28 4.13 0.94 4.09
C LEU A 28 3.86 1.63 2.74
N LEU A 29 3.07 2.70 2.79
CA LEU A 29 2.83 3.58 1.65
C LEU A 29 4.04 4.46 1.41
N VAL A 30 4.69 4.24 0.28
CA VAL A 30 5.94 4.89 -0.12
C VAL A 30 5.68 6.17 -0.91
N GLU A 31 4.78 6.10 -1.90
CA GLU A 31 4.47 7.23 -2.77
C GLU A 31 3.04 7.19 -3.31
N TRP A 32 2.52 8.35 -3.71
CA TRP A 32 1.25 8.50 -4.42
C TRP A 32 1.51 8.93 -5.86
N ARG A 33 0.71 8.43 -6.80
CA ARG A 33 0.72 8.85 -8.21
C ARG A 33 -0.71 8.88 -8.74
N GLN A 34 -1.03 9.92 -9.51
CA GLN A 34 -2.28 9.98 -10.26
C GLN A 34 -2.12 9.22 -11.58
N ARG A 35 -3.08 8.35 -11.90
CA ARG A 35 -3.21 7.58 -13.15
C ARG A 35 -4.55 7.90 -13.81
N ALA A 36 -4.78 7.34 -15.00
CA ALA A 36 -6.01 7.58 -15.77
C ALA A 36 -7.29 7.16 -15.02
N ASP A 37 -7.19 6.12 -14.19
CA ASP A 37 -8.24 5.55 -13.35
C ASP A 37 -8.23 6.09 -11.91
N GLY A 38 -7.40 7.10 -11.62
CA GLY A 38 -7.39 7.81 -10.34
C GLY A 38 -6.09 7.65 -9.55
N TRP A 39 -6.17 7.92 -8.24
CA TRP A 39 -5.00 7.89 -7.36
C TRP A 39 -4.59 6.47 -7.00
N HIS A 40 -3.30 6.20 -7.14
CA HIS A 40 -2.66 4.95 -6.77
C HIS A 40 -1.53 5.19 -5.79
N GLY A 41 -1.43 4.32 -4.78
CA GLY A 41 -0.33 4.31 -3.82
C GLY A 41 0.64 3.17 -4.13
N ARG A 42 1.95 3.44 -4.10
CA ARG A 42 2.96 2.37 -4.10
C ARG A 42 3.17 1.91 -2.68
N VAL A 43 2.93 0.63 -2.42
CA VAL A 43 2.94 0.05 -1.07
C VAL A 43 3.84 -1.17 -1.03
N ALA A 44 4.67 -1.25 0.01
CA ALA A 44 5.38 -2.45 0.38
C ALA A 44 4.64 -3.14 1.55
N TYR A 45 4.28 -4.41 1.40
CA TYR A 45 3.56 -5.18 2.42
C TYR A 45 3.97 -6.65 2.38
N THR A 46 3.75 -7.38 3.46
CA THR A 46 4.08 -8.81 3.55
C THR A 46 2.83 -9.67 3.54
N VAL A 47 2.84 -10.72 2.72
CA VAL A 47 1.77 -11.74 2.68
C VAL A 47 2.33 -13.10 3.09
N THR A 48 1.47 -14.00 3.58
CA THR A 48 1.85 -15.40 3.87
C THR A 48 1.84 -16.22 2.59
N GLY A 49 3.01 -16.57 2.08
CA GLY A 49 3.17 -17.48 0.94
C GLY A 49 3.34 -18.94 1.38
N THR A 50 3.28 -19.86 0.41
CA THR A 50 3.45 -21.31 0.62
C THR A 50 4.79 -21.70 1.25
N HIS A 51 5.83 -20.90 1.03
CA HIS A 51 7.18 -21.13 1.54
C HIS A 51 7.58 -20.13 2.64
N GLY A 52 6.62 -19.42 3.23
CA GLY A 52 6.85 -18.39 4.24
C GLY A 52 6.45 -16.97 3.79
N PRO A 53 6.75 -15.95 4.61
CA PRO A 53 6.38 -14.57 4.32
C PRO A 53 7.09 -14.05 3.08
N VAL A 54 6.34 -13.37 2.20
CA VAL A 54 6.85 -12.75 0.98
C VAL A 54 6.63 -11.25 1.05
N LEU A 55 7.67 -10.47 0.73
CA LEU A 55 7.56 -9.01 0.56
C LEU A 55 7.04 -8.71 -0.84
N VAL A 56 5.94 -7.98 -0.91
CA VAL A 56 5.31 -7.51 -2.15
C VAL A 56 5.44 -6.00 -2.22
N GLU A 57 5.88 -5.48 -3.36
CA GLU A 57 5.80 -4.05 -3.70
C GLU A 57 4.88 -3.88 -4.89
N ALA A 58 3.77 -3.17 -4.71
CA ALA A 58 2.75 -3.01 -5.74
C ALA A 58 2.16 -1.60 -5.75
N TRP A 59 1.58 -1.24 -6.88
CA TRP A 59 0.72 -0.07 -7.00
C TRP A 59 -0.73 -0.49 -6.84
N LEU A 60 -1.39 0.06 -5.82
CA LEU A 60 -2.78 -0.25 -5.51
C LEU A 60 -3.67 1.00 -5.62
N PRO A 61 -4.92 0.86 -6.07
CA PRO A 61 -5.90 1.95 -6.04
C PRO A 61 -6.06 2.49 -4.63
N ALA A 62 -6.29 3.81 -4.51
CA ALA A 62 -6.48 4.45 -3.21
C ALA A 62 -7.61 3.82 -2.37
N GLY A 63 -8.64 3.27 -3.02
CA GLY A 63 -9.75 2.59 -2.34
C GLY A 63 -9.35 1.29 -1.63
N GLN A 64 -8.20 0.70 -1.96
CA GLN A 64 -7.65 -0.47 -1.26
C GLN A 64 -6.71 -0.10 -0.11
N LEU A 65 -6.47 1.19 0.14
CA LEU A 65 -5.49 1.67 1.11
C LEU A 65 -6.18 2.50 2.21
N GLN A 66 -6.06 2.05 3.45
CA GLN A 66 -6.54 2.79 4.62
C GLN A 66 -5.34 3.27 5.46
N GLN A 67 -5.35 4.53 5.87
CA GLN A 67 -4.33 5.03 6.82
C GLN A 67 -4.68 4.56 8.24
N GLY A 68 -3.66 4.09 8.96
CA GLY A 68 -3.76 3.75 10.39
C GLY A 68 -3.67 4.95 11.31
#